data_AF-A0A4C1YSR5-F1
#
_entry.id   AF-A0A4C1YSR5-F1
#
_cell.length_a   1.000
_cell.length_b   1.000
_cell.length_c   1.000
_cell.angle_alpha   90.00
_cell.angle_beta   90.00
_cell.angle_gamma   90.00
#
_symmetry.space_group_name_H-M   'P 1'
#
loop_
_entity.id
_entity.type
_entity.pdbx_description
1 polymer ?
#
loop_
_entity_poly.entity_id
_entity_poly.type
_entity_poly.pdbx_seq_one_letter_code
_entity_poly.pdbx_strand_id
1 'polypeptide(L)'
;MEGYDDWKHIVDAIERHETSKIHLDSCLINSGGYKKEKSFWRQVLSRLLEVTLILSTCNLAFRGHREKADSNDPSSLGNFLSIIELLRKYDPILQELLSKPKS
;
A
#
# COMPACT_ATOMS: atom_id res chain seq x y z
N MET A 1 18.40 -18.65 35.27
CA MET A 1 17.01 -18.76 34.81
C MET A 1 16.55 -20.13 35.25
N GLU A 2 15.78 -20.20 36.33
CA GLU A 2 15.15 -21.45 36.74
C GLU A 2 14.08 -21.80 35.70
N GLY A 3 14.13 -23.02 35.19
CA GLY A 3 13.14 -23.55 34.26
C GLY A 3 11.82 -23.80 34.96
N TYR A 4 10.78 -24.06 34.17
CA TYR A 4 9.51 -24.52 34.71
C TYR A 4 9.51 -26.05 34.75
N ASP A 5 9.36 -26.61 35.94
CA ASP A 5 9.48 -28.05 36.19
C ASP A 5 8.10 -28.73 36.33
N ASP A 6 7.02 -27.96 36.25
CA ASP A 6 5.62 -28.36 36.41
C ASP A 6 4.73 -27.78 35.30
N TRP A 7 3.91 -28.65 34.72
CA TRP A 7 2.94 -28.35 33.67
C TRP A 7 1.95 -27.26 34.03
N LYS A 8 1.55 -27.12 35.31
CA LYS A 8 0.62 -26.06 35.73
C LYS A 8 1.21 -24.67 35.49
N HIS A 9 2.46 -24.48 35.90
CA HIS A 9 3.15 -23.20 35.73
C HIS A 9 3.44 -22.88 34.26
N ILE A 10 3.61 -23.90 33.42
CA ILE A 10 3.72 -23.73 31.96
C ILE A 10 2.39 -23.24 31.38
N VAL A 11 1.26 -23.82 31.76
CA VAL A 11 -0.07 -23.39 31.30
C VAL A 11 -0.33 -21.93 31.69
N ASP A 12 -0.08 -21.57 32.94
CA ASP A 12 -0.24 -20.19 33.43
C ASP A 12 0.74 -19.21 32.72
N ALA A 13 1.92 -19.68 32.32
CA ALA A 13 2.87 -18.87 31.57
C ALA A 13 2.43 -18.66 30.11
N ILE A 14 1.86 -19.69 29.47
CA ILE A 14 1.31 -19.60 28.12
C ILE A 14 0.10 -18.65 28.11
N GLU A 15 -0.81 -18.78 29.06
CA GLU A 15 -1.98 -17.90 29.15
C GLU A 15 -1.58 -16.43 29.36
N ARG A 16 -0.60 -16.16 30.23
CA ARG A 16 -0.01 -14.82 30.37
C ARG A 16 0.67 -14.31 29.11
N HIS A 17 1.33 -15.18 28.35
CA HIS A 17 1.95 -14.82 27.08
C HIS A 17 0.91 -14.49 26.01
N GLU A 18 -0.11 -15.33 25.84
CA GLU A 18 -1.15 -15.17 24.81
C GLU A 18 -2.02 -13.92 25.03
N THR A 19 -2.26 -13.58 26.30
CA THR A 19 -2.99 -12.37 26.72
C THR A 19 -2.10 -11.13 26.85
N SER A 20 -0.77 -11.29 26.72
CA SER A 20 0.15 -10.16 26.79
C SER A 20 -0.11 -9.18 25.66
N LYS A 21 0.06 -7.88 25.95
CA LYS A 21 -0.06 -6.83 24.94
C LYS A 21 0.86 -7.07 23.74
N ILE A 22 2.05 -7.62 23.97
CA ILE A 22 3.03 -7.91 22.91
C ILE A 22 2.46 -8.95 21.93
N HIS A 23 1.88 -10.03 22.45
CA HIS A 23 1.28 -11.08 21.62
C HIS A 23 0.04 -10.56 20.88
N LEU A 24 -0.83 -9.82 21.58
CA LEU A 24 -2.03 -9.21 20.99
C LEU A 24 -1.69 -8.21 19.88
N ASP A 25 -0.76 -7.29 20.12
CA ASP A 25 -0.32 -6.30 19.14
C ASP A 25 0.35 -6.97 17.94
N SER A 26 1.24 -7.94 18.17
CA SER A 26 1.88 -8.70 17.09
C SER A 26 0.86 -9.43 16.22
N CYS A 27 -0.13 -10.08 16.83
CA CYS A 27 -1.19 -10.78 16.11
C CYS A 27 -2.09 -9.80 15.35
N LEU A 28 -2.40 -8.63 15.92
CA LEU A 28 -3.22 -7.59 15.29
C LEU A 28 -2.52 -6.96 14.08
N ILE A 29 -1.22 -6.65 14.21
CA ILE A 29 -0.39 -6.09 13.13
C ILE A 29 -0.27 -7.08 11.97
N ASN A 30 0.02 -8.35 12.27
CA ASN A 30 0.20 -9.39 11.27
C ASN A 30 -1.11 -9.75 10.57
N SER A 31 -2.21 -9.87 11.31
CA SER A 31 -3.50 -10.29 10.76
C SER A 31 -4.27 -9.15 10.07
N GLY A 32 -4.13 -7.91 10.53
CA GLY A 32 -4.92 -6.77 10.06
C GLY A 32 -4.13 -5.75 9.25
N GLY A 33 -3.01 -5.26 9.80
CA GLY A 33 -2.20 -4.20 9.19
C GLY A 33 -1.59 -4.61 7.85
N TYR A 34 -0.88 -5.74 7.83
CA TYR A 34 -0.25 -6.29 6.63
C TYR A 34 -1.27 -6.57 5.50
N LYS A 35 -2.45 -7.10 5.85
CA LYS A 35 -3.49 -7.41 4.85
C LYS A 35 -4.08 -6.14 4.23
N LYS A 36 -4.27 -5.08 5.01
CA LYS A 36 -4.78 -3.79 4.52
C LYS A 36 -3.78 -3.14 3.57
N GLU A 37 -2.51 -3.08 3.94
CA GLU A 37 -1.46 -2.51 3.10
C GLU A 37 -1.28 -3.29 1.80
N LYS A 38 -1.25 -4.63 1.87
CA LYS A 38 -1.23 -5.48 0.68
C LYS A 38 -2.44 -5.24 -0.23
N SER A 39 -3.63 -5.12 0.34
CA SER A 39 -4.84 -4.83 -0.42
C SER A 39 -4.78 -3.45 -1.09
N PHE A 40 -4.29 -2.44 -0.39
CA PHE A 40 -4.09 -1.08 -0.92
C PHE A 40 -3.16 -1.10 -2.14
N TRP A 41 -1.97 -1.70 -2.03
CA TRP A 41 -1.01 -1.75 -3.13
C TRP A 41 -1.50 -2.58 -4.33
N ARG A 42 -2.28 -3.66 -4.10
CA ARG A 42 -2.93 -4.41 -5.19
C ARG A 42 -3.94 -3.54 -5.94
N GLN A 43 -4.72 -2.74 -5.22
CA GLN A 43 -5.69 -1.82 -5.82
C GLN A 43 -5.01 -0.71 -6.62
N VAL A 44 -3.90 -0.15 -6.10
CA VAL A 44 -3.05 0.81 -6.84
C VAL A 44 -2.56 0.17 -8.13
N LEU A 45 -1.91 -1.00 -8.05
CA LEU A 45 -1.31 -1.66 -9.21
C LEU A 45 -2.34 -1.98 -10.30
N SER A 46 -3.54 -2.44 -9.92
CA SER A 46 -4.62 -2.72 -10.87
C SER A 46 -4.94 -1.51 -11.75
N ARG A 47 -5.07 -0.33 -11.14
CA ARG A 47 -5.38 0.93 -11.85
C ARG A 47 -4.25 1.35 -12.77
N LEU A 48 -3.00 1.27 -12.30
CA LEU A 48 -1.83 1.60 -13.12
C LEU A 48 -1.72 0.68 -14.34
N LEU A 49 -2.03 -0.61 -14.16
CA LEU A 49 -2.06 -1.59 -15.26
C LEU A 49 -3.20 -1.31 -16.24
N GLU A 50 -4.39 -0.94 -15.78
CA GLU A 50 -5.51 -0.59 -16.64
C GLU A 50 -5.20 0.65 -17.51
N VAL A 51 -4.64 1.71 -16.92
CA VAL A 51 -4.20 2.89 -17.68
C VAL A 51 -3.11 2.51 -18.69
N THR A 52 -2.15 1.68 -18.28
CA THR A 52 -1.09 1.18 -19.15
C THR A 52 -1.64 0.39 -20.33
N LEU A 53 -2.59 -0.51 -20.06
CA LEU A 53 -3.24 -1.33 -21.05
C LEU A 53 -3.97 -0.45 -22.07
N ILE A 54 -4.82 0.48 -21.61
CA ILE A 54 -5.58 1.38 -22.49
C ILE A 54 -4.65 2.17 -23.41
N LEU A 55 -3.61 2.80 -22.85
CA LEU A 55 -2.64 3.57 -23.65
C LEU A 55 -1.96 2.69 -24.71
N SER A 56 -1.55 1.48 -24.34
CA SER A 56 -0.93 0.53 -25.28
C SER A 56 -1.89 0.09 -26.38
N THR A 57 -3.13 -0.25 -26.04
CA THR A 57 -4.15 -0.72 -27.00
C THR A 57 -4.58 0.36 -27.97
N CYS A 58 -4.54 1.62 -27.53
CA CYS A 58 -4.85 2.79 -28.36
C CYS A 58 -3.61 3.33 -29.11
N ASN A 59 -2.46 2.67 -28.99
CA ASN A 59 -1.17 3.12 -29.54
C ASN A 59 -0.81 4.57 -29.14
N LEU A 60 -1.19 4.95 -27.91
CA LEU A 60 -0.91 6.25 -27.33
C LEU A 60 0.42 6.21 -26.58
N ALA A 61 1.26 7.22 -26.81
CA ALA A 61 2.49 7.37 -26.04
C ALA A 61 2.17 7.54 -24.55
N PHE A 62 2.92 6.86 -23.69
CA PHE A 62 2.75 6.95 -22.25
C PHE A 62 3.22 8.30 -21.70
N ARG A 63 4.32 8.80 -22.26
CA ARG A 63 4.98 10.05 -21.91
C ARG A 63 4.81 11.09 -23.01
N GLY A 64 4.87 12.36 -22.62
CA GLY A 64 4.88 13.47 -23.56
C GLY A 64 6.29 13.72 -24.13
N HIS A 65 6.37 14.42 -25.26
CA HIS A 65 7.65 14.70 -25.93
C HIS A 65 8.61 15.58 -25.09
N ARG A 66 8.09 16.40 -24.16
CA ARG A 66 8.86 17.32 -23.30
C ARG A 66 8.52 17.16 -21.82
N GLU A 67 8.25 15.93 -21.40
CA GLU A 67 7.96 15.65 -19.99
C GLU A 67 9.20 15.87 -19.13
N LYS A 68 9.07 16.72 -18.10
CA LYS A 68 10.09 16.91 -17.07
C LYS A 68 9.53 16.37 -15.77
N ALA A 69 10.27 15.48 -15.13
CA ALA A 69 9.82 14.80 -13.91
C ALA A 69 9.62 15.74 -12.70
N ASP A 70 10.18 16.94 -12.74
CA ASP A 70 10.18 17.92 -11.65
C ASP A 70 9.59 19.29 -12.06
N SER A 71 8.87 19.36 -13.18
CA SER A 71 8.14 20.60 -13.49
C SER A 71 6.79 20.62 -12.78
N ASN A 72 6.57 21.67 -12.00
CA ASN A 72 5.25 22.03 -11.46
C ASN A 72 4.25 22.48 -12.55
N ASP A 73 4.55 22.22 -13.82
CA ASP A 73 3.74 22.61 -14.97
C ASP A 73 2.84 21.42 -15.37
N PRO A 74 1.51 21.50 -15.17
CA PRO A 74 0.59 20.43 -15.56
C PRO A 74 0.62 20.12 -17.07
N SER A 75 1.02 21.08 -17.91
CA SER A 75 1.13 20.89 -19.36
C SER A 75 2.34 20.05 -19.78
N SER A 76 3.24 19.78 -18.83
CA SER A 76 4.41 18.92 -19.04
C SER A 76 4.14 17.44 -18.76
N LEU A 77 3.00 17.07 -18.17
CA LEU A 77 2.69 15.68 -17.82
C LEU A 77 2.41 14.86 -19.08
N GLY A 78 3.00 13.66 -19.16
CA GLY A 78 2.63 12.69 -20.20
C GLY A 78 1.20 12.18 -20.05
N ASN A 79 0.72 11.44 -21.06
CA ASN A 79 -0.65 10.89 -21.05
C ASN A 79 -0.91 10.01 -19.82
N PHE A 80 0.06 9.20 -19.41
CA PHE A 80 -0.08 8.34 -18.22
C PHE A 80 -0.30 9.16 -16.95
N LEU A 81 0.59 10.11 -16.64
CA LEU A 81 0.48 10.94 -15.44
C LEU A 81 -0.75 11.84 -15.48
N SER A 82 -1.10 12.37 -16.66
CA SER A 82 -2.32 13.16 -16.84
C SER A 82 -3.58 12.37 -16.51
N ILE A 83 -3.67 11.11 -16.94
CA ILE A 83 -4.80 10.23 -16.62
C ILE A 83 -4.82 9.89 -15.12
N ILE A 84 -3.67 9.56 -14.52
CA ILE A 84 -3.61 9.27 -13.07
C ILE A 84 -4.03 10.49 -12.24
N GLU A 85 -3.60 11.70 -12.61
CA GLU A 85 -3.99 12.94 -11.93
C GLU A 85 -5.48 13.26 -12.11
N LEU A 86 -6.06 12.91 -13.26
CA LEU A 86 -7.51 12.98 -13.48
C LEU A 86 -8.25 11.98 -12.58
N LEU A 87 -7.83 10.71 -12.58
CA LEU A 87 -8.47 9.64 -11.81
C LEU A 87 -8.39 9.91 -10.31
N ARG A 88 -7.31 10.52 -9.80
CA ARG A 88 -7.15 10.94 -8.41
C ARG A 88 -8.35 11.72 -7.86
N LYS A 89 -9.04 12.50 -8.71
CA LYS A 89 -10.20 13.30 -8.30
C LYS A 89 -11.43 12.46 -7.96
N TYR A 90 -11.50 11.24 -8.47
CA TYR A 90 -12.67 10.36 -8.37
C TYR A 90 -12.36 9.01 -7.72
N ASP A 91 -11.08 8.63 -7.67
CA ASP A 91 -10.62 7.36 -7.11
C ASP A 91 -9.92 7.58 -5.74
N PRO A 92 -10.53 7.12 -4.64
CA PRO A 92 -9.99 7.36 -3.30
C PRO A 92 -8.66 6.65 -3.05
N ILE A 93 -8.36 5.54 -3.74
CA ILE A 93 -7.09 4.82 -3.60
C ILE A 93 -5.96 5.64 -4.21
N LEU A 94 -6.18 6.22 -5.39
CA LEU A 94 -5.19 7.10 -6.03
C LEU A 94 -5.07 8.44 -5.30
N GLN A 95 -6.18 8.96 -4.75
CA GLN A 95 -6.14 10.13 -3.86
C GLN A 95 -5.26 9.88 -2.64
N GLU A 96 -5.46 8.75 -1.95
CA GLU A 96 -4.63 8.38 -0.81
C GLU A 96 -3.16 8.24 -1.24
N LEU A 97 -2.88 7.48 -2.30
CA LEU A 97 -1.53 7.24 -2.80
C LEU A 97 -0.76 8.55 -3.03
N LEU A 98 -1.39 9.51 -3.72
CA LEU A 98 -0.74 10.76 -4.12
C LEU A 98 -0.73 11.81 -3.00
N SER A 99 -1.48 11.60 -1.91
CA SER A 99 -1.41 12.42 -0.70
C SER A 99 -0.29 11.99 0.26
N LYS A 100 0.29 10.79 0.07
CA LYS A 100 1.40 10.31 0.91
C LYS A 100 2.65 11.17 0.64
N PRO A 101 3.41 11.54 1.69
CA PRO A 101 4.64 12.31 1.52
C PRO A 101 5.64 11.51 0.66
N LYS A 102 6.34 12.21 -0.23
CA LYS A 102 7.46 11.64 -0.98
C LYS A 102 8.57 11.31 0.04
N SER A 103 8.96 10.03 0.13
CA SER A 103 10.10 9.56 0.94
C SER A 103 11.44 10.02 0.38
#